data_AF-F0R7P0-F1
#
_entry.id   AF-F0R7P0-F1
#
_cell.length_a   1.000
_cell.length_b   1.000
_cell.length_c   1.000
_cell.angle_alpha   90.00
_cell.angle_beta   90.00
_cell.angle_gamma   90.00
#
_symmetry.space_group_name_H-M   'P 1'
#
loop_
_entity.id
_entity.type
_entity.pdbx_description
1 polymer ?
#
loop_
_entity_poly.entity_id
_entity_poly.type
_entity_poly.pdbx_seq_one_letter_code
_entity_poly.pdbx_strand_id
1 'polypeptide(L)'
;MNEQKLTKYLASYKEWLTQNPSAANEAKQEQMEAQQKAHVFTKERLLSLTEDDLFEYLSPLWAMAMWGNKHYQIDNIIEANGIELLRKQFANLIYGEADIEKRWDDFRSKIKGIGPAIMSELLCKTYPAQYLLWNKKTYTGFKTLNINNLPRYEARLDGKMYAQLSGIGRELLAKSQEYGYNEICDLLALNSFIWNELQDDSIDCTISDKEEELIATSKKDATFIHNDIRDKVAEIGHCLGFRAEVEKKVAAGAVVDAIWEVTIGNMGRVIYVFEVQTSGSIDSLILNLMKAKNNKAVQGIVAVTDQKQIERIKKEIESLPIKEEVKFWDYTEVLRIHEALQFVNESINRLGLVPNGL
;
A
#
# COMPACT_ATOMS: atom_id res chain seq x y z
N MET A 1 23.16 -6.90 -8.70
CA MET A 1 22.36 -6.85 -9.93
C MET A 1 23.04 -7.70 -10.99
N ASN A 2 22.30 -8.44 -11.81
CA ASN A 2 22.85 -9.23 -12.91
C ASN A 2 22.91 -8.39 -14.20
N GLU A 3 24.11 -7.96 -14.59
CA GLU A 3 24.32 -7.10 -15.76
C GLU A 3 24.01 -7.80 -17.08
N GLN A 4 24.30 -9.10 -17.21
CA GLN A 4 23.96 -9.86 -18.41
C GLN A 4 22.44 -9.91 -18.64
N LYS A 5 21.67 -10.09 -17.57
CA LYS A 5 20.21 -10.01 -17.63
C LYS A 5 19.75 -8.60 -18.01
N LEU A 6 20.30 -7.57 -17.36
CA LEU A 6 19.96 -6.18 -17.67
C LEU A 6 20.17 -5.87 -19.16
N THR A 7 21.35 -6.16 -19.71
CA THR A 7 21.66 -5.91 -21.12
C THR A 7 20.71 -6.66 -22.06
N LYS A 8 20.36 -7.92 -21.74
CA LYS A 8 19.39 -8.70 -22.51
C LYS A 8 18.02 -8.01 -22.55
N TYR A 9 17.50 -7.59 -21.40
CA TYR A 9 16.18 -6.95 -21.34
C TYR A 9 16.19 -5.54 -21.95
N LEU A 10 17.28 -4.79 -21.83
CA LEU A 10 17.43 -3.49 -22.51
C LEU A 10 17.39 -3.64 -24.04
N ALA A 11 18.07 -4.66 -24.58
CA ALA A 11 18.02 -4.95 -26.01
C ALA A 11 16.58 -5.28 -26.47
N SER A 12 15.90 -6.14 -25.71
CA SER A 12 14.48 -6.49 -25.93
C SER A 12 13.59 -5.24 -25.89
N TYR A 13 13.78 -4.35 -24.91
CA TYR A 13 13.02 -3.11 -24.79
C TYR A 13 13.18 -2.22 -26.02
N LYS A 14 14.42 -2.10 -26.54
CA LYS A 14 14.71 -1.29 -27.72
C LYS A 14 14.05 -1.86 -28.98
N GLU A 15 14.01 -3.18 -29.11
CA GLU A 15 13.25 -3.85 -30.17
C GLU A 15 11.75 -3.58 -30.02
N TRP A 16 11.22 -3.70 -28.79
CA TRP A 16 9.81 -3.41 -28.50
C TRP A 16 9.42 -1.98 -28.85
N LEU A 17 10.23 -0.98 -28.48
CA LEU A 17 10.02 0.43 -28.82
C LEU A 17 9.94 0.65 -30.34
N THR A 18 10.77 -0.07 -31.11
CA THR A 18 10.81 0.02 -32.57
C THR A 18 9.59 -0.65 -33.21
N GLN A 19 9.14 -1.78 -32.66
CA GLN A 19 7.99 -2.53 -33.15
C GLN A 19 6.65 -1.91 -32.75
N ASN A 20 6.60 -1.17 -31.64
CA ASN A 20 5.37 -0.62 -31.05
C ASN A 20 5.43 0.91 -30.87
N PRO A 21 5.68 1.70 -31.93
CA PRO A 21 5.91 3.14 -31.81
C PRO A 21 4.69 3.92 -31.28
N SER A 22 3.45 3.48 -31.56
CA SER A 22 2.25 4.11 -31.01
C SER A 22 2.19 3.96 -29.50
N ALA A 23 2.27 2.73 -28.99
CA ALA A 23 2.24 2.43 -27.56
C ALA A 23 3.40 3.09 -26.81
N ALA A 24 4.59 3.13 -27.42
CA ALA A 24 5.75 3.83 -26.85
C ALA A 24 5.51 5.35 -26.71
N ASN A 25 4.92 5.98 -27.74
CA ASN A 25 4.59 7.42 -27.69
C ASN A 25 3.47 7.71 -26.69
N GLU A 26 2.45 6.86 -26.60
CA GLU A 26 1.37 6.97 -25.61
C GLU A 26 1.92 6.89 -24.18
N ALA A 27 2.78 5.90 -23.89
CA ALA A 27 3.41 5.77 -22.57
C ALA A 27 4.27 7.00 -22.21
N LYS A 28 5.02 7.53 -23.18
CA LYS A 28 5.82 8.75 -22.99
C LYS A 28 4.95 9.97 -22.72
N GLN A 29 3.83 10.10 -23.45
CA GLN A 29 2.88 11.19 -23.25
C GLN A 29 2.22 11.10 -21.86
N GLU A 30 1.81 9.90 -21.45
CA GLU A 30 1.24 9.67 -20.11
C GLU A 30 2.23 10.05 -19.00
N GLN A 31 3.51 9.68 -19.14
CA GLN A 31 4.55 10.09 -18.20
C GLN A 31 4.69 11.61 -18.12
N MET A 32 4.74 12.30 -19.26
CA MET A 32 4.84 13.76 -19.30
C MET A 32 3.64 14.43 -18.64
N GLU A 33 2.43 13.97 -18.93
CA GLU A 33 1.20 14.47 -18.31
C GLU A 33 1.17 14.21 -16.80
N ALA A 34 1.60 13.03 -16.36
CA ALA A 34 1.69 12.68 -14.95
C ALA A 34 2.68 13.59 -14.21
N GLN A 35 3.84 13.88 -14.80
CA GLN A 35 4.81 14.83 -14.25
C GLN A 35 4.20 16.24 -14.19
N GLN A 36 3.59 16.73 -15.28
CA GLN A 36 2.97 18.05 -15.31
C GLN A 36 1.90 18.21 -14.24
N LYS A 37 1.02 17.21 -14.10
CA LYS A 37 -0.02 17.19 -13.06
C LYS A 37 0.59 17.18 -11.66
N ALA A 38 1.66 16.43 -11.41
CA ALA A 38 2.32 16.44 -10.10
C ALA A 38 2.95 17.80 -9.77
N HIS A 39 3.60 18.46 -10.74
CA HIS A 39 4.29 19.75 -10.54
C HIS A 39 3.34 20.92 -10.28
N VAL A 40 2.06 20.78 -10.65
CA VAL A 40 1.01 21.75 -10.32
C VAL A 40 0.75 21.84 -8.81
N PHE A 41 1.08 20.79 -8.04
CA PHE A 41 0.92 20.75 -6.59
C PHE A 41 2.19 21.22 -5.87
N THR A 42 2.43 22.54 -5.89
CA THR A 42 3.55 23.15 -5.16
C THR A 42 3.40 22.97 -3.64
N LYS A 43 4.46 23.27 -2.89
CA LYS A 43 4.43 23.24 -1.41
C LYS A 43 3.28 24.08 -0.84
N GLU A 44 3.08 25.28 -1.38
CA GLU A 44 2.01 26.20 -0.97
C GLU A 44 0.63 25.61 -1.28
N ARG A 45 0.45 25.03 -2.48
CA ARG A 45 -0.80 24.37 -2.84
C ARG A 45 -1.09 23.16 -1.95
N LEU A 46 -0.07 22.34 -1.65
CA LEU A 46 -0.20 21.20 -0.74
C LEU A 46 -0.61 21.64 0.68
N LEU A 47 -0.11 22.79 1.14
CA LEU A 47 -0.48 23.36 2.44
C LEU A 47 -1.90 23.95 2.47
N SER A 48 -2.50 24.20 1.32
CA SER A 48 -3.85 24.77 1.18
C SER A 48 -4.86 23.85 0.49
N LEU A 49 -4.58 22.54 0.38
CA LEU A 49 -5.45 21.57 -0.32
C LEU A 49 -6.88 21.61 0.20
N THR A 50 -7.86 21.84 -0.65
CA THR A 50 -9.25 21.48 -0.38
C THR A 50 -9.45 19.96 -0.48
N GLU A 51 -10.62 19.46 -0.07
CA GLU A 51 -10.97 18.04 -0.28
C GLU A 51 -10.99 17.69 -1.77
N ASP A 52 -11.52 18.59 -2.60
CA ASP A 52 -11.49 18.47 -4.07
C ASP A 52 -10.06 18.47 -4.62
N ASP A 53 -9.18 19.35 -4.13
CA ASP A 53 -7.77 19.35 -4.54
C ASP A 53 -7.08 18.02 -4.18
N LEU A 54 -7.42 17.43 -3.03
CA LEU A 54 -6.87 16.13 -2.63
C LEU A 54 -7.36 15.03 -3.57
N PHE A 55 -8.62 15.09 -3.99
CA PHE A 55 -9.14 14.20 -5.02
C PHE A 55 -8.39 14.34 -6.34
N GLU A 56 -8.18 15.57 -6.81
CA GLU A 56 -7.38 15.85 -8.02
C GLU A 56 -5.93 15.35 -7.89
N TYR A 57 -5.36 15.40 -6.68
CA TYR A 57 -3.99 15.00 -6.42
C TYR A 57 -3.80 13.48 -6.43
N LEU A 58 -4.71 12.74 -5.79
CA LEU A 58 -4.57 11.30 -5.56
C LEU A 58 -5.28 10.46 -6.63
N SER A 59 -6.46 10.85 -7.09
CA SER A 59 -7.27 10.04 -8.01
C SER A 59 -6.56 9.64 -9.32
N PRO A 60 -5.64 10.45 -9.91
CA PRO A 60 -4.95 10.07 -11.15
C PRO A 60 -3.79 9.09 -10.94
N LEU A 61 -3.50 8.69 -9.70
CA LEU A 61 -2.40 7.78 -9.42
C LEU A 61 -2.70 6.36 -9.92
N TRP A 62 -1.67 5.67 -10.40
CA TRP A 62 -1.71 4.26 -10.76
C TRP A 62 -2.02 3.39 -9.54
N ALA A 63 -1.48 3.75 -8.37
CA ALA A 63 -1.82 3.10 -7.10
C ALA A 63 -3.31 3.20 -6.73
N MET A 64 -4.07 4.14 -7.33
CA MET A 64 -5.51 4.25 -7.15
C MET A 64 -6.33 3.39 -8.12
N ALA A 65 -5.70 2.61 -9.01
CA ALA A 65 -6.39 1.82 -10.03
C ALA A 65 -7.28 0.70 -9.47
N MET A 66 -6.97 0.19 -8.27
CA MET A 66 -7.80 -0.81 -7.59
C MET A 66 -9.15 -0.25 -7.11
N TRP A 67 -9.28 1.08 -7.01
CA TRP A 67 -10.50 1.73 -6.54
C TRP A 67 -11.37 2.16 -7.73
N GLY A 68 -12.55 1.54 -7.86
CA GLY A 68 -13.54 1.95 -8.87
C GLY A 68 -14.17 3.29 -8.51
N ASN A 69 -14.73 3.39 -7.30
CA ASN A 69 -15.14 4.67 -6.71
C ASN A 69 -13.95 5.26 -5.93
N LYS A 70 -13.27 6.23 -6.55
CA LYS A 70 -12.09 6.87 -5.96
C LYS A 70 -12.47 7.94 -4.93
N HIS A 71 -13.64 8.59 -5.05
CA HIS A 71 -14.09 9.56 -4.06
C HIS A 71 -14.27 8.89 -2.71
N TYR A 72 -14.97 7.75 -2.68
CA TYR A 72 -15.17 6.96 -1.48
C TYR A 72 -13.86 6.65 -0.74
N GLN A 73 -12.81 6.23 -1.47
CA GLN A 73 -11.53 5.96 -0.83
C GLN A 73 -10.85 7.22 -0.30
N ILE A 74 -10.93 8.33 -1.04
CA ILE A 74 -10.29 9.59 -0.66
C ILE A 74 -11.03 10.23 0.52
N ASP A 75 -12.36 10.13 0.56
CA ASP A 75 -13.19 10.55 1.70
C ASP A 75 -12.83 9.75 2.95
N ASN A 76 -12.62 8.43 2.84
CA ASN A 76 -12.17 7.61 3.97
C ASN A 76 -10.78 8.05 4.47
N ILE A 77 -9.86 8.42 3.57
CA ILE A 77 -8.55 8.98 3.93
C ILE A 77 -8.73 10.31 4.67
N ILE A 78 -9.65 11.18 4.22
CA ILE A 78 -9.94 12.46 4.88
C ILE A 78 -10.55 12.22 6.27
N GLU A 79 -11.55 11.34 6.39
CA GLU A 79 -12.22 11.04 7.66
C GLU A 79 -11.24 10.46 8.69
N ALA A 80 -10.33 9.58 8.27
CA ALA A 80 -9.38 8.92 9.17
C ALA A 80 -8.26 9.85 9.69
N ASN A 81 -7.92 10.91 8.95
CA ASN A 81 -6.72 11.72 9.21
C ASN A 81 -7.01 13.21 9.49
N GLY A 82 -8.08 13.75 8.90
CA GLY A 82 -8.36 15.18 8.83
C GLY A 82 -7.49 15.92 7.82
N ILE A 83 -8.10 16.86 7.08
CA ILE A 83 -7.44 17.59 5.98
C ILE A 83 -6.21 18.39 6.44
N GLU A 84 -6.22 18.95 7.65
CA GLU A 84 -5.10 19.73 8.20
C GLU A 84 -3.83 18.90 8.40
N LEU A 85 -3.98 17.65 8.83
CA LEU A 85 -2.85 16.75 9.01
C LEU A 85 -2.31 16.32 7.64
N LEU A 86 -3.21 15.98 6.70
CA LEU A 86 -2.86 15.59 5.33
C LEU A 86 -2.05 16.69 4.63
N ARG A 87 -2.52 17.95 4.66
CA ARG A 87 -1.80 19.12 4.11
C ARG A 87 -0.35 19.18 4.57
N LYS A 88 -0.14 19.12 5.89
CA LYS A 88 1.19 19.20 6.51
C LYS A 88 2.07 18.02 6.12
N GLN A 89 1.51 16.82 6.12
CA GLN A 89 2.26 15.60 5.87
C GLN A 89 2.61 15.43 4.39
N PHE A 90 1.71 15.73 3.44
CA PHE A 90 2.04 15.75 2.02
C PHE A 90 3.10 16.81 1.70
N ALA A 91 2.93 18.04 2.20
CA ALA A 91 3.92 19.10 1.99
C ALA A 91 5.30 18.72 2.56
N ASN A 92 5.34 18.06 3.72
CA ASN A 92 6.59 17.54 4.29
C ASN A 92 7.15 16.38 3.46
N LEU A 93 6.34 15.40 3.06
CA LEU A 93 6.77 14.26 2.27
C LEU A 93 7.42 14.69 0.97
N ILE A 94 6.81 15.64 0.25
CA ILE A 94 7.28 16.07 -1.08
C ILE A 94 8.38 17.14 -0.97
N TYR A 95 8.17 18.20 -0.17
CA TYR A 95 9.01 19.41 -0.16
C TYR A 95 9.67 19.70 1.20
N GLY A 96 9.72 18.72 2.10
CA GLY A 96 10.43 18.86 3.37
C GLY A 96 11.94 18.87 3.18
N GLU A 97 12.64 19.57 4.07
CA GLU A 97 14.11 19.76 4.00
C GLU A 97 14.89 18.57 4.56
N ALA A 98 14.26 17.74 5.38
CA ALA A 98 14.88 16.54 5.93
C ALA A 98 15.15 15.49 4.83
N ASP A 99 16.09 14.58 5.11
CA ASP A 99 16.35 13.44 4.22
C ASP A 99 15.08 12.63 3.98
N ILE A 100 15.01 12.00 2.80
CA ILE A 100 13.82 11.22 2.41
C ILE A 100 13.49 10.11 3.41
N GLU A 101 14.50 9.53 4.07
CA GLU A 101 14.31 8.51 5.10
C GLU A 101 13.39 9.01 6.23
N LYS A 102 13.67 10.23 6.74
CA LYS A 102 12.91 10.82 7.84
C LYS A 102 11.53 11.26 7.39
N ARG A 103 11.42 11.89 6.21
CA ARG A 103 10.13 12.33 5.66
C ARG A 103 9.18 11.16 5.41
N TRP A 104 9.71 10.07 4.85
CA TRP A 104 8.98 8.84 4.60
C TRP A 104 8.46 8.22 5.89
N ASP A 105 9.34 8.03 6.88
CA ASP A 105 8.95 7.44 8.17
C ASP A 105 7.95 8.32 8.92
N ASP A 106 8.13 9.65 8.90
CA ASP A 106 7.21 10.60 9.55
C ASP A 106 5.81 10.49 8.96
N PHE A 107 5.71 10.52 7.63
CA PHE A 107 4.43 10.39 6.92
C PHE A 107 3.75 9.06 7.25
N ARG A 108 4.48 7.96 7.08
CA ARG A 108 3.94 6.61 7.26
C ARG A 108 3.49 6.33 8.70
N SER A 109 4.13 6.94 9.68
CA SER A 109 3.76 6.79 11.09
C SER A 109 2.48 7.57 11.49
N LYS A 110 2.07 8.56 10.68
CA LYS A 110 1.00 9.52 11.03
C LYS A 110 -0.23 9.41 10.14
N ILE A 111 -0.06 9.02 8.88
CA ILE A 111 -1.14 8.96 7.90
C ILE A 111 -1.64 7.53 7.74
N LYS A 112 -2.96 7.36 7.86
CA LYS A 112 -3.68 6.09 7.68
C LYS A 112 -4.24 5.99 6.27
N GLY A 113 -4.30 4.77 5.71
CA GLY A 113 -4.92 4.52 4.40
C GLY A 113 -4.08 4.99 3.21
N ILE A 114 -2.80 5.32 3.42
CA ILE A 114 -1.86 5.66 2.35
C ILE A 114 -0.61 4.79 2.51
N GLY A 115 -0.47 3.81 1.61
CA GLY A 115 0.67 2.90 1.58
C GLY A 115 1.87 3.39 0.76
N PRO A 116 2.98 2.63 0.80
CA PRO A 116 4.20 2.92 0.05
C PRO A 116 4.02 3.12 -1.46
N ALA A 117 3.06 2.44 -2.09
CA ALA A 117 2.79 2.60 -3.52
C ALA A 117 2.39 4.04 -3.86
N ILE A 118 1.44 4.63 -3.13
CA ILE A 118 1.01 6.02 -3.31
C ILE A 118 2.15 6.98 -2.99
N MET A 119 2.84 6.79 -1.86
CA MET A 119 3.93 7.66 -1.42
C MET A 119 5.06 7.73 -2.46
N SER A 120 5.51 6.56 -2.93
CA SER A 120 6.60 6.47 -3.90
C SER A 120 6.19 6.99 -5.29
N GLU A 121 4.93 6.83 -5.68
CA GLU A 121 4.41 7.36 -6.94
C GLU A 121 4.39 8.88 -6.95
N LEU A 122 3.90 9.51 -5.89
CA LEU A 122 3.91 10.97 -5.75
C LEU A 122 5.32 11.54 -5.81
N LEU A 123 6.26 10.90 -5.10
CA LEU A 123 7.67 11.29 -5.10
C LEU A 123 8.31 11.12 -6.48
N CYS A 124 8.06 9.99 -7.15
CA CYS A 124 8.61 9.70 -8.47
C CYS A 124 8.06 10.65 -9.54
N LYS A 125 6.74 10.93 -9.54
CA LYS A 125 6.12 11.88 -10.48
C LYS A 125 6.59 13.32 -10.26
N THR A 126 6.94 13.69 -9.03
CA THR A 126 7.46 15.03 -8.72
C THR A 126 8.97 15.15 -8.97
N TYR A 127 9.75 14.13 -8.62
CA TYR A 127 11.21 14.13 -8.75
C TYR A 127 11.72 12.84 -9.40
N PRO A 128 11.45 12.64 -10.70
CA PRO A 128 11.74 11.38 -11.40
C PRO A 128 13.24 11.09 -11.55
N ALA A 129 14.10 12.09 -11.38
CA ALA A 129 15.55 11.87 -11.33
C ALA A 129 16.04 11.29 -9.99
N GLN A 130 15.23 11.38 -8.93
CA GLN A 130 15.67 11.12 -7.56
C GLN A 130 15.00 9.90 -6.92
N TYR A 131 13.69 9.76 -7.10
CA TYR A 131 12.88 8.81 -6.33
C TYR A 131 12.27 7.73 -7.21
N LEU A 132 12.39 6.48 -6.76
CA LEU A 132 11.86 5.32 -7.45
C LEU A 132 10.38 5.13 -7.15
N LEU A 133 9.60 4.72 -8.16
CA LEU A 133 8.26 4.16 -7.96
C LEU A 133 8.39 2.73 -7.42
N TRP A 134 7.78 2.46 -6.26
CA TRP A 134 7.82 1.13 -5.64
C TRP A 134 6.43 0.51 -5.54
N ASN A 135 6.24 -0.60 -6.24
CA ASN A 135 5.04 -1.43 -6.20
C ASN A 135 5.41 -2.89 -6.55
N LYS A 136 4.41 -3.79 -6.63
CA LYS A 136 4.63 -5.20 -7.00
C LYS A 136 5.38 -5.36 -8.34
N LYS A 137 5.12 -4.49 -9.32
CA LYS A 137 5.76 -4.52 -10.65
C LYS A 137 7.25 -4.18 -10.56
N THR A 138 7.61 -3.18 -9.76
CA THR A 138 9.01 -2.84 -9.44
C THR A 138 9.70 -3.97 -8.68
N TYR A 139 9.03 -4.54 -7.66
CA TYR A 139 9.56 -5.68 -6.92
C TYR A 139 9.86 -6.86 -7.84
N THR A 140 8.90 -7.28 -8.68
CA THR A 140 9.09 -8.35 -9.67
C THR A 140 10.23 -8.03 -10.63
N GLY A 141 10.28 -6.82 -11.17
CA GLY A 141 11.35 -6.44 -12.08
C GLY A 141 12.74 -6.48 -11.44
N PHE A 142 12.85 -6.05 -10.18
CA PHE A 142 14.11 -6.10 -9.45
C PHE A 142 14.51 -7.55 -9.11
N LYS A 143 13.53 -8.42 -8.80
CA LYS A 143 13.75 -9.87 -8.65
C LYS A 143 14.24 -10.50 -9.95
N THR A 144 13.63 -10.17 -11.08
CA THR A 144 14.04 -10.65 -12.42
C THR A 144 15.51 -10.34 -12.69
N LEU A 145 15.98 -9.16 -12.28
CA LEU A 145 17.38 -8.71 -12.40
C LEU A 145 18.32 -9.25 -11.28
N ASN A 146 17.86 -10.18 -10.45
CA ASN A 146 18.58 -10.73 -9.30
C ASN A 146 19.13 -9.65 -8.36
N ILE A 147 18.31 -8.63 -8.05
CA ILE A 147 18.60 -7.69 -6.98
C ILE A 147 18.20 -8.34 -5.65
N ASN A 148 19.10 -8.29 -4.68
CA ASN A 148 18.94 -8.92 -3.37
C ASN A 148 18.37 -7.94 -2.34
N ASN A 149 17.94 -8.46 -1.19
CA ASN A 149 17.45 -7.68 -0.05
C ASN A 149 16.25 -6.79 -0.39
N LEU A 150 15.34 -7.29 -1.23
CA LEU A 150 14.10 -6.60 -1.57
C LEU A 150 13.05 -6.90 -0.49
N PRO A 151 12.34 -5.89 0.03
CA PRO A 151 11.28 -6.12 1.00
C PRO A 151 10.10 -6.81 0.30
N ARG A 152 9.70 -8.00 0.77
CA ARG A 152 8.52 -8.67 0.23
C ARG A 152 7.24 -7.94 0.63
N TYR A 153 7.18 -7.49 1.88
CA TYR A 153 6.00 -6.86 2.45
C TYR A 153 6.16 -5.35 2.54
N GLU A 154 5.08 -4.62 2.25
CA GLU A 154 5.06 -3.15 2.34
C GLU A 154 5.40 -2.67 3.75
N ALA A 155 4.94 -3.37 4.80
CA ALA A 155 5.37 -3.21 6.20
C ALA A 155 6.89 -3.01 6.39
N ARG A 156 7.72 -3.65 5.57
CA ARG A 156 9.20 -3.60 5.64
C ARG A 156 9.82 -2.42 4.90
N LEU A 157 9.03 -1.67 4.13
CA LEU A 157 9.51 -0.52 3.37
C LEU A 157 9.57 0.74 4.24
N ASP A 158 10.58 0.78 5.10
CA ASP A 158 10.90 1.98 5.87
C ASP A 158 11.67 3.01 5.04
N GLY A 159 11.91 4.20 5.61
CA GLY A 159 12.55 5.29 4.89
C GLY A 159 13.95 4.95 4.39
N LYS A 160 14.73 4.20 5.19
CA LYS A 160 16.07 3.75 4.83
C LYS A 160 16.03 2.76 3.67
N MET A 161 15.12 1.78 3.73
CA MET A 161 14.91 0.83 2.65
C MET A 161 14.46 1.55 1.37
N TYR A 162 13.54 2.50 1.47
CA TYR A 162 13.08 3.28 0.31
C TYR A 162 14.20 4.13 -0.32
N ALA A 163 15.04 4.78 0.50
CA ALA A 163 16.21 5.50 0.02
C ALA A 163 17.21 4.59 -0.68
N GLN A 164 17.46 3.40 -0.12
CA GLN A 164 18.33 2.38 -0.73
C GLN A 164 17.78 1.91 -2.09
N LEU A 165 16.50 1.59 -2.16
CA LEU A 165 15.84 1.15 -3.40
C LEU A 165 15.87 2.26 -4.46
N SER A 166 15.65 3.52 -4.07
CA SER A 166 15.82 4.66 -4.97
C SER A 166 17.27 4.81 -5.47
N GLY A 167 18.25 4.55 -4.62
CA GLY A 167 19.66 4.48 -5.01
C GLY A 167 19.93 3.40 -6.06
N ILE A 168 19.38 2.20 -5.87
CA ILE A 168 19.47 1.08 -6.84
C ILE A 168 18.80 1.46 -8.16
N GLY A 169 17.63 2.10 -8.12
CA GLY A 169 16.95 2.61 -9.31
C GLY A 169 17.82 3.60 -10.10
N ARG A 170 18.52 4.50 -9.41
CA ARG A 170 19.46 5.44 -10.07
C ARG A 170 20.69 4.74 -10.64
N GLU A 171 21.21 3.70 -9.99
CA GLU A 171 22.29 2.88 -10.55
C GLU A 171 21.85 2.16 -11.84
N LEU A 172 20.64 1.59 -11.83
CA LEU A 172 20.01 0.98 -13.00
C LEU A 172 19.88 1.97 -14.15
N LEU A 173 19.37 3.17 -13.86
CA LEU A 173 19.22 4.26 -14.82
C LEU A 173 20.58 4.63 -15.44
N ALA A 174 21.59 4.88 -14.59
CA ALA A 174 22.92 5.26 -15.05
C ALA A 174 23.56 4.19 -15.94
N LYS A 175 23.45 2.91 -15.57
CA LYS A 175 23.96 1.79 -16.38
C LYS A 175 23.23 1.64 -17.71
N SER A 176 21.91 1.87 -17.71
CA SER A 176 21.12 1.82 -18.94
C SER A 176 21.57 2.90 -19.93
N GLN A 177 21.84 4.11 -19.43
CA GLN A 177 22.38 5.21 -20.22
C GLN A 177 23.82 4.96 -20.68
N GLU A 178 24.68 4.41 -19.83
CA GLU A 178 26.05 3.99 -20.18
C GLU A 178 26.07 2.99 -21.33
N TYR A 179 25.11 2.06 -21.36
CA TYR A 179 24.96 1.07 -22.44
C TYR A 179 24.27 1.64 -23.69
N GLY A 180 23.93 2.93 -23.71
CA GLY A 180 23.36 3.63 -24.87
C GLY A 180 21.84 3.57 -25.00
N TYR A 181 21.12 3.22 -23.93
CA TYR A 181 19.64 3.19 -23.89
C TYR A 181 19.08 4.49 -23.28
N ASN A 182 19.27 5.60 -24.00
CA ASN A 182 18.93 6.95 -23.56
C ASN A 182 17.42 7.22 -23.48
N GLU A 183 16.60 6.33 -24.04
CA GLU A 183 15.14 6.36 -23.93
C GLU A 183 14.69 6.19 -22.47
N ILE A 184 15.51 5.52 -21.65
CA ILE A 184 15.36 5.46 -20.20
C ILE A 184 16.06 6.68 -19.61
N CYS A 185 15.39 7.83 -19.64
CA CYS A 185 15.96 9.13 -19.25
C CYS A 185 15.81 9.46 -17.76
N ASP A 186 14.85 8.87 -17.07
CA ASP A 186 14.57 9.07 -15.65
C ASP A 186 13.94 7.80 -15.01
N LEU A 187 13.57 7.87 -13.73
CA LEU A 187 12.99 6.74 -13.00
C LEU A 187 11.52 6.46 -13.38
N LEU A 188 10.81 7.41 -14.01
CA LEU A 188 9.48 7.14 -14.58
C LEU A 188 9.61 6.38 -15.91
N ALA A 189 10.57 6.73 -16.75
CA ALA A 189 10.92 5.97 -17.94
C ALA A 189 11.43 4.56 -17.57
N LEU A 190 12.22 4.45 -16.49
CA LEU A 190 12.64 3.16 -15.94
C LEU A 190 11.44 2.30 -15.52
N ASN A 191 10.39 2.90 -14.95
CA ASN A 191 9.16 2.17 -14.63
C ASN A 191 8.51 1.57 -15.89
N SER A 192 8.46 2.29 -17.01
CA SER A 192 7.93 1.72 -18.26
C SER A 192 8.80 0.59 -18.81
N PHE A 193 10.12 0.68 -18.69
CA PHE A 193 11.00 -0.45 -19.02
C PHE A 193 10.69 -1.67 -18.14
N ILE A 194 10.61 -1.49 -16.82
CA ILE A 194 10.28 -2.56 -15.87
C ILE A 194 8.95 -3.22 -16.25
N TRP A 195 7.93 -2.41 -16.53
CA TRP A 195 6.58 -2.89 -16.76
C TRP A 195 6.42 -3.66 -18.07
N ASN A 196 7.19 -3.31 -19.10
CA ASN A 196 7.13 -4.00 -20.40
C ASN A 196 7.99 -5.27 -20.43
N GLU A 197 9.21 -5.22 -19.89
CA GLU A 197 10.20 -6.27 -20.16
C GLU A 197 10.51 -7.17 -18.96
N LEU A 198 10.31 -6.68 -17.74
CA LEU A 198 10.78 -7.36 -16.53
C LEU A 198 9.68 -8.10 -15.76
N GLN A 199 8.49 -8.23 -16.37
CA GLN A 199 7.36 -8.94 -15.81
C GLN A 199 7.45 -10.43 -16.17
N ASP A 200 7.98 -11.22 -15.26
CA ASP A 200 8.06 -12.68 -15.39
C ASP A 200 6.99 -13.34 -14.51
N ASP A 201 5.92 -13.82 -15.15
CA ASP A 201 4.79 -14.47 -14.47
C ASP A 201 5.20 -15.74 -13.69
N SER A 202 6.35 -16.36 -14.04
CA SER A 202 6.84 -17.54 -13.32
C SER A 202 7.46 -17.20 -11.95
N ILE A 203 7.84 -15.94 -11.73
CA ILE A 203 8.34 -15.45 -10.43
C ILE A 203 7.21 -15.33 -9.41
N ASP A 204 5.96 -15.12 -9.85
CA ASP A 204 4.77 -15.11 -8.98
C ASP A 204 4.43 -16.53 -8.48
N CYS A 205 4.76 -17.57 -9.27
CA CYS A 205 4.47 -18.98 -8.97
C CYS A 205 5.61 -19.73 -8.23
N THR A 206 6.82 -19.19 -8.21
CA THR A 206 8.01 -19.82 -7.58
C THR A 206 8.33 -19.19 -6.23
N ILE A 207 7.32 -19.13 -5.35
CA ILE A 207 7.51 -18.86 -3.94
C ILE A 207 8.25 -20.06 -3.35
N SER A 208 9.58 -20.07 -3.38
CA SER A 208 10.37 -20.91 -2.47
C SER A 208 10.61 -20.12 -1.18
N ASP A 209 9.69 -20.28 -0.23
CA ASP A 209 9.89 -20.73 1.16
C ASP A 209 11.23 -20.46 1.86
N LYS A 210 11.84 -19.29 1.63
CA LYS A 210 12.41 -18.56 2.76
C LYS A 210 11.48 -17.40 3.01
N GLU A 211 10.33 -17.72 3.62
CA GLU A 211 9.38 -16.74 4.10
C GLU A 211 10.17 -15.70 4.90
N GLU A 212 10.20 -14.47 4.39
CA GLU A 212 10.56 -13.33 5.23
C GLU A 212 9.53 -13.33 6.36
N GLU A 213 9.87 -13.90 7.52
CA GLU A 213 8.96 -13.88 8.66
C GLU A 213 8.69 -12.40 9.00
N LEU A 214 7.41 -12.02 9.08
CA LEU A 214 6.93 -10.68 9.43
C LEU A 214 7.09 -10.39 10.94
N ILE A 215 8.22 -10.76 11.52
CA ILE A 215 8.53 -10.53 12.93
C ILE A 215 9.13 -9.13 13.09
N ALA A 216 8.55 -8.35 14.00
CA ALA A 216 9.05 -7.03 14.32
C ALA A 216 10.47 -7.10 14.93
N THR A 217 11.41 -6.38 14.32
CA THR A 217 12.80 -6.26 14.80
C THR A 217 13.04 -5.02 15.65
N SER A 218 12.12 -4.06 15.59
CA SER A 218 12.14 -2.83 16.39
C SER A 218 10.72 -2.38 16.70
N LYS A 219 10.58 -1.43 17.63
CA LYS A 219 9.27 -0.82 17.95
C LYS A 219 8.65 -0.12 16.73
N LYS A 220 9.48 0.53 15.92
CA LYS A 220 9.05 1.17 14.67
C LYS A 220 8.52 0.13 13.68
N ASP A 221 9.26 -0.96 13.48
CA ASP A 221 8.83 -2.05 12.59
C ASP A 221 7.53 -2.67 13.07
N ALA A 222 7.37 -2.86 14.38
CA ALA A 222 6.13 -3.37 14.96
C ALA A 222 4.94 -2.47 14.61
N THR A 223 5.09 -1.15 14.72
CA THR A 223 4.06 -0.18 14.34
C THR A 223 3.74 -0.23 12.85
N PHE A 224 4.75 -0.35 11.98
CA PHE A 224 4.51 -0.43 10.54
C PHE A 224 3.80 -1.72 10.14
N ILE A 225 4.18 -2.86 10.71
CA ILE A 225 3.53 -4.16 10.47
C ILE A 225 2.07 -4.11 10.95
N HIS A 226 1.84 -3.58 12.16
CA HIS A 226 0.49 -3.41 12.72
C HIS A 226 -0.41 -2.56 11.81
N ASN A 227 0.07 -1.37 11.45
CA ASN A 227 -0.69 -0.43 10.62
C ASN A 227 -0.97 -1.01 9.23
N ASP A 228 0.01 -1.68 8.62
CA ASP A 228 -0.15 -2.31 7.31
C ASP A 228 -1.25 -3.37 7.36
N ILE A 229 -1.19 -4.31 8.31
CA ILE A 229 -2.22 -5.35 8.44
C ILE A 229 -3.60 -4.74 8.74
N ARG A 230 -3.67 -3.76 9.65
CA ARG A 230 -4.92 -3.05 9.99
C ARG A 230 -5.56 -2.42 8.75
N ASP A 231 -4.78 -1.67 7.98
CA ASP A 231 -5.28 -0.95 6.82
C ASP A 231 -5.73 -1.95 5.74
N LYS A 232 -4.97 -3.04 5.52
CA LYS A 232 -5.34 -4.11 4.58
C LYS A 232 -6.63 -4.82 4.99
N VAL A 233 -6.88 -5.04 6.28
CA VAL A 233 -8.17 -5.56 6.78
C VAL A 233 -9.31 -4.60 6.44
N ALA A 234 -9.13 -3.29 6.63
CA ALA A 234 -10.16 -2.31 6.28
C ALA A 234 -10.43 -2.26 4.77
N GLU A 235 -9.37 -2.25 3.96
CA GLU A 235 -9.46 -2.24 2.49
C GLU A 235 -10.18 -3.49 1.94
N ILE A 236 -9.93 -4.67 2.52
CA ILE A 236 -10.71 -5.88 2.20
C ILE A 236 -12.19 -5.67 2.50
N GLY A 237 -12.51 -5.08 3.66
CA GLY A 237 -13.90 -4.75 4.02
C GLY A 237 -14.57 -3.82 3.00
N HIS A 238 -13.86 -2.79 2.57
CA HIS A 238 -14.33 -1.89 1.51
C HIS A 238 -14.58 -2.61 0.19
N CYS A 239 -13.65 -3.48 -0.23
CA CYS A 239 -13.80 -4.29 -1.45
C CYS A 239 -15.03 -5.22 -1.39
N LEU A 240 -15.40 -5.69 -0.19
CA LEU A 240 -16.57 -6.53 0.05
C LEU A 240 -17.88 -5.73 0.21
N GLY A 241 -17.82 -4.40 0.11
CA GLY A 241 -18.99 -3.52 0.23
C GLY A 241 -19.39 -3.16 1.66
N PHE A 242 -18.54 -3.45 2.66
CA PHE A 242 -18.73 -2.95 4.01
C PHE A 242 -18.29 -1.49 4.13
N ARG A 243 -18.97 -0.74 5.00
CA ARG A 243 -18.40 0.48 5.57
C ARG A 243 -17.32 0.04 6.55
N ALA A 244 -16.05 0.15 6.15
CA ALA A 244 -14.92 -0.21 6.99
C ALA A 244 -14.19 1.03 7.50
N GLU A 245 -13.79 1.00 8.77
CA GLU A 245 -13.10 2.12 9.42
C GLU A 245 -12.01 1.58 10.35
N VAL A 246 -10.92 2.33 10.49
CA VAL A 246 -9.77 1.98 11.32
C VAL A 246 -9.73 2.79 12.61
N GLU A 247 -9.27 2.17 13.70
CA GLU A 247 -9.15 2.78 15.04
C GLU A 247 -10.46 3.43 15.54
N LYS A 248 -11.58 2.73 15.36
CA LYS A 248 -12.90 3.26 15.70
C LYS A 248 -13.33 2.86 17.10
N LYS A 249 -14.00 3.76 17.79
CA LYS A 249 -14.69 3.48 19.06
C LYS A 249 -16.00 2.71 18.81
N VAL A 250 -16.09 1.47 19.29
CA VAL A 250 -17.28 0.59 19.10
C VAL A 250 -18.15 0.50 20.35
N ALA A 251 -17.53 0.67 21.53
CA ALA A 251 -18.22 0.65 22.82
C ALA A 251 -17.53 1.61 23.81
N ALA A 252 -18.13 1.78 25.00
CA ALA A 252 -17.52 2.57 26.06
C ALA A 252 -16.15 1.97 26.45
N GLY A 253 -15.07 2.67 26.09
CA GLY A 253 -13.70 2.26 26.40
C GLY A 253 -13.14 1.13 25.53
N ALA A 254 -13.71 0.89 24.34
CA ALA A 254 -13.16 -0.01 23.32
C ALA A 254 -12.96 0.75 22.01
N VAL A 255 -11.69 1.04 21.71
CA VAL A 255 -11.22 1.46 20.38
C VAL A 255 -10.57 0.24 19.78
N VAL A 256 -11.03 -0.18 18.62
CA VAL A 256 -10.59 -1.42 17.95
C VAL A 256 -9.87 -1.08 16.66
N ASP A 257 -8.98 -1.98 16.22
CA ASP A 257 -8.11 -1.70 15.07
C ASP A 257 -8.87 -1.51 13.77
N ALA A 258 -9.85 -2.37 13.46
CA ALA A 258 -10.72 -2.19 12.32
C ALA A 258 -12.15 -2.68 12.59
N ILE A 259 -13.12 -2.09 11.90
CA ILE A 259 -14.50 -2.57 11.86
C ILE A 259 -14.96 -2.76 10.44
N TRP A 260 -15.82 -3.75 10.21
CA TRP A 260 -16.65 -3.84 9.01
C TRP A 260 -18.10 -3.71 9.41
N GLU A 261 -18.80 -2.73 8.84
CA GLU A 261 -20.18 -2.42 9.17
C GLU A 261 -21.06 -2.49 7.92
N VAL A 262 -22.25 -3.09 8.08
CA VAL A 262 -23.33 -3.02 7.08
C VAL A 262 -24.66 -2.75 7.76
N THR A 263 -25.48 -1.91 7.13
CA THR A 263 -26.86 -1.68 7.56
C THR A 263 -27.79 -2.53 6.70
N ILE A 264 -28.57 -3.40 7.34
CA ILE A 264 -29.52 -4.30 6.67
C ILE A 264 -30.92 -3.73 6.84
N GLY A 265 -31.33 -2.85 5.93
CA GLY A 265 -32.69 -2.27 5.89
C GLY A 265 -33.20 -1.83 7.26
N ASN A 266 -34.39 -2.32 7.63
CA ASN A 266 -35.01 -2.09 8.95
C ASN A 266 -34.59 -3.13 10.02
N MET A 267 -33.74 -4.10 9.68
CA MET A 267 -33.26 -5.15 10.61
C MET A 267 -32.13 -4.66 11.53
N GLY A 268 -31.49 -3.54 11.17
CA GLY A 268 -30.48 -2.88 11.99
C GLY A 268 -29.08 -2.98 11.41
N ARG A 269 -28.09 -2.80 12.28
CA ARG A 269 -26.66 -2.74 11.93
C ARG A 269 -25.97 -4.03 12.34
N VAL A 270 -25.13 -4.54 11.44
CA VAL A 270 -24.23 -5.67 11.69
C VAL A 270 -22.80 -5.16 11.66
N ILE A 271 -22.04 -5.45 12.72
CA ILE A 271 -20.65 -5.04 12.87
C ILE A 271 -19.79 -6.29 13.09
N TYR A 272 -18.67 -6.36 12.36
CA TYR A 272 -17.55 -7.25 12.62
C TYR A 272 -16.39 -6.41 13.13
N VAL A 273 -15.74 -6.88 14.18
CA VAL A 273 -14.65 -6.19 14.86
C VAL A 273 -13.37 -6.99 14.68
N PHE A 274 -12.29 -6.29 14.33
CA PHE A 274 -10.97 -6.87 14.12
C PHE A 274 -9.97 -6.19 15.05
N GLU A 275 -9.18 -7.00 15.76
CA GLU A 275 -8.03 -6.53 16.53
C GLU A 275 -6.77 -7.21 15.97
N VAL A 276 -5.78 -6.41 15.62
CA VAL A 276 -4.52 -6.85 15.04
C VAL A 276 -3.50 -7.07 16.16
N GLN A 277 -2.92 -8.26 16.21
CA GLN A 277 -1.89 -8.60 17.19
C GLN A 277 -0.60 -8.98 16.46
N THR A 278 0.30 -8.02 16.35
CA THR A 278 1.64 -8.25 15.80
C THR A 278 2.71 -8.15 16.88
N SER A 279 2.40 -7.41 17.95
CA SER A 279 3.24 -7.21 19.14
C SER A 279 2.37 -6.67 20.28
N GLY A 280 2.92 -6.61 21.50
CA GLY A 280 2.22 -6.04 22.66
C GLY A 280 1.50 -7.07 23.54
N SER A 281 0.57 -6.59 24.37
CA SER A 281 -0.13 -7.39 25.38
C SER A 281 -1.36 -8.08 24.80
N ILE A 282 -1.41 -9.41 24.92
CA ILE A 282 -2.57 -10.21 24.53
C ILE A 282 -3.77 -9.91 25.44
N ASP A 283 -3.54 -9.63 26.73
CA ASP A 283 -4.61 -9.23 27.65
C ASP A 283 -5.36 -7.98 27.16
N SER A 284 -4.64 -7.00 26.61
CA SER A 284 -5.25 -5.79 26.04
C SER A 284 -6.14 -6.12 24.84
N LEU A 285 -5.68 -7.00 23.94
CA LEU A 285 -6.48 -7.48 22.81
C LEU A 285 -7.74 -8.19 23.31
N ILE A 286 -7.60 -9.13 24.24
CA ILE A 286 -8.72 -9.89 24.80
C ILE A 286 -9.74 -8.94 25.42
N LEU A 287 -9.28 -7.99 26.23
CA LEU A 287 -10.14 -7.00 26.87
C LEU A 287 -10.89 -6.14 25.85
N ASN A 288 -10.23 -5.70 24.78
CA ASN A 288 -10.86 -4.91 23.71
C ASN A 288 -11.95 -5.72 23.00
N LEU A 289 -11.68 -6.98 22.64
CA LEU A 289 -12.65 -7.87 22.00
C LEU A 289 -13.86 -8.13 22.91
N MET A 290 -13.64 -8.40 24.20
CA MET A 290 -14.72 -8.57 25.19
C MET A 290 -15.62 -7.33 25.28
N LYS A 291 -15.00 -6.15 25.38
CA LYS A 291 -15.76 -4.89 25.47
C LYS A 291 -16.53 -4.60 24.18
N ALA A 292 -15.94 -4.87 23.02
CA ALA A 292 -16.60 -4.69 21.73
C ALA A 292 -17.82 -5.60 21.61
N LYS A 293 -17.73 -6.86 22.07
CA LYS A 293 -18.83 -7.82 22.01
C LYS A 293 -20.06 -7.43 22.84
N ASN A 294 -19.88 -6.60 23.86
CA ASN A 294 -21.02 -6.06 24.63
C ASN A 294 -21.95 -5.16 23.79
N ASN A 295 -21.52 -4.70 22.62
CA ASN A 295 -22.38 -4.02 21.66
C ASN A 295 -23.24 -5.03 20.90
N LYS A 296 -24.58 -4.91 21.00
CA LYS A 296 -25.54 -5.83 20.37
C LYS A 296 -25.45 -5.89 18.84
N ALA A 297 -24.93 -4.85 18.19
CA ALA A 297 -24.72 -4.85 16.75
C ALA A 297 -23.50 -5.70 16.33
N VAL A 298 -22.60 -6.01 17.27
CA VAL A 298 -21.39 -6.80 17.00
C VAL A 298 -21.72 -8.28 16.90
N GLN A 299 -21.66 -8.80 15.68
CA GLN A 299 -21.94 -10.20 15.39
C GLN A 299 -20.67 -11.06 15.48
N GLY A 300 -19.51 -10.53 15.07
CA GLY A 300 -18.24 -11.25 15.13
C GLY A 300 -17.11 -10.40 15.70
N ILE A 301 -16.23 -11.06 16.45
CA ILE A 301 -14.96 -10.52 16.96
C ILE A 301 -13.83 -11.40 16.42
N VAL A 302 -12.82 -10.78 15.81
CA VAL A 302 -11.74 -11.46 15.09
C VAL A 302 -10.38 -10.97 15.60
N ALA A 303 -9.52 -11.88 15.99
CA ALA A 303 -8.11 -11.62 16.25
C ALA A 303 -7.30 -11.90 14.98
N VAL A 304 -6.60 -10.89 14.46
CA VAL A 304 -5.77 -10.97 13.25
C VAL A 304 -4.30 -11.03 13.66
N THR A 305 -3.64 -12.16 13.46
CA THR A 305 -2.33 -12.43 14.08
C THR A 305 -1.59 -13.57 13.38
N ASP A 306 -0.33 -13.87 13.72
CA ASP A 306 0.35 -15.08 13.21
C ASP A 306 -0.09 -16.37 13.93
N GLN A 307 0.11 -17.51 13.27
CA GLN A 307 -0.19 -18.83 13.79
C GLN A 307 0.39 -19.14 15.19
N LYS A 308 1.60 -18.63 15.53
CA LYS A 308 2.21 -18.87 16.86
C LYS A 308 1.43 -18.12 17.95
N GLN A 309 0.99 -16.90 17.67
CA GLN A 309 0.18 -16.09 18.57
C GLN A 309 -1.26 -16.60 18.68
N ILE A 310 -1.87 -17.13 17.62
CA ILE A 310 -3.19 -17.76 17.67
C ILE A 310 -3.24 -18.80 18.81
N GLU A 311 -2.23 -19.68 18.87
CA GLU A 311 -2.16 -20.73 19.88
C GLU A 311 -1.93 -20.19 21.30
N ARG A 312 -1.28 -19.03 21.45
CA ARG A 312 -1.14 -18.34 22.73
C ARG A 312 -2.47 -17.74 23.18
N ILE A 313 -3.14 -17.00 22.30
CA ILE A 313 -4.44 -16.37 22.59
C ILE A 313 -5.47 -17.43 22.95
N LYS A 314 -5.54 -18.55 22.21
CA LYS A 314 -6.45 -19.67 22.52
C LYS A 314 -6.29 -20.20 23.95
N LYS A 315 -5.05 -20.32 24.43
CA LYS A 315 -4.75 -20.75 25.81
C LYS A 315 -5.18 -19.71 26.83
N GLU A 316 -4.94 -18.43 26.56
CA GLU A 316 -5.30 -17.34 27.48
C GLU A 316 -6.82 -17.19 27.60
N ILE A 317 -7.57 -17.35 26.50
CA ILE A 317 -9.04 -17.25 26.51
C ILE A 317 -9.74 -18.55 26.92
N GLU A 318 -9.02 -19.65 27.18
CA GLU A 318 -9.64 -20.96 27.43
C GLU A 318 -10.59 -20.97 28.64
N SER A 319 -10.29 -20.15 29.65
CA SER A 319 -11.12 -19.98 30.85
C SER A 319 -12.12 -18.82 30.75
N LEU A 320 -12.14 -18.08 29.63
CA LEU A 320 -12.95 -16.89 29.43
C LEU A 320 -14.22 -17.20 28.62
N PRO A 321 -15.33 -16.47 28.85
CA PRO A 321 -16.59 -16.72 28.15
C PRO A 321 -16.50 -16.53 26.63
N ILE A 322 -15.55 -15.73 26.14
CA ILE A 322 -15.37 -15.43 24.72
C ILE A 322 -14.70 -16.56 23.92
N LYS A 323 -14.27 -17.66 24.56
CA LYS A 323 -13.47 -18.74 23.94
C LYS A 323 -14.00 -19.20 22.57
N GLU A 324 -15.31 -19.46 22.51
CA GLU A 324 -15.97 -19.98 21.29
C GLU A 324 -16.40 -18.85 20.33
N GLU A 325 -16.36 -17.60 20.80
CA GLU A 325 -16.81 -16.41 20.08
C GLU A 325 -15.69 -15.78 19.25
N VAL A 326 -14.46 -15.75 19.76
CA VAL A 326 -13.29 -15.19 19.06
C VAL A 326 -12.97 -16.04 17.83
N LYS A 327 -12.96 -15.39 16.66
CA LYS A 327 -12.43 -15.98 15.43
C LYS A 327 -11.00 -15.52 15.22
N PHE A 328 -10.24 -16.29 14.46
CA PHE A 328 -8.83 -16.01 14.18
C PHE A 328 -8.63 -15.91 12.68
N TRP A 329 -7.79 -14.97 12.25
CA TRP A 329 -7.38 -14.82 10.87
C TRP A 329 -5.87 -14.62 10.80
N ASP A 330 -5.18 -15.47 10.05
CA ASP A 330 -3.73 -15.34 9.89
C ASP A 330 -3.42 -14.11 9.04
N TYR A 331 -2.57 -13.20 9.52
CA TYR A 331 -2.28 -11.97 8.76
C TYR A 331 -1.57 -12.25 7.42
N THR A 332 -0.87 -13.38 7.26
CA THR A 332 -0.28 -13.76 5.97
C THR A 332 -1.37 -14.12 4.96
N GLU A 333 -2.51 -14.62 5.42
CA GLU A 333 -3.69 -14.84 4.61
C GLU A 333 -4.39 -13.52 4.27
N VAL A 334 -4.51 -12.59 5.23
CA VAL A 334 -5.00 -11.23 4.98
C VAL A 334 -4.24 -10.56 3.84
N LEU A 335 -2.90 -10.59 3.89
CA LEU A 335 -2.05 -9.98 2.86
C LEU A 335 -2.27 -10.62 1.48
N ARG A 336 -2.33 -11.95 1.41
CA ARG A 336 -2.61 -12.67 0.15
C ARG A 336 -4.00 -12.37 -0.41
N ILE A 337 -5.01 -12.30 0.45
CA ILE A 337 -6.39 -11.97 0.04
C ILE A 337 -6.46 -10.54 -0.49
N HIS A 338 -5.82 -9.59 0.20
CA HIS A 338 -5.74 -8.21 -0.29
C HIS A 338 -5.09 -8.14 -1.66
N GLU A 339 -3.94 -8.80 -1.87
CA GLU A 339 -3.27 -8.84 -3.18
C GLU A 339 -4.17 -9.42 -4.29
N ALA A 340 -4.90 -10.49 -3.98
CA ALA A 340 -5.85 -11.08 -4.92
C ALA A 340 -7.01 -10.13 -5.26
N LEU A 341 -7.57 -9.44 -4.26
CA LEU A 341 -8.63 -8.46 -4.46
C LEU A 341 -8.15 -7.26 -5.26
N GLN A 342 -6.93 -6.79 -5.00
CA GLN A 342 -6.31 -5.73 -5.79
C GLN A 342 -6.26 -6.11 -7.27
N PHE A 343 -5.74 -7.31 -7.59
CA PHE A 343 -5.68 -7.80 -8.97
C PHE A 343 -7.06 -7.89 -9.64
N VAL A 344 -8.05 -8.44 -8.93
CA VAL A 344 -9.43 -8.56 -9.43
C VAL A 344 -10.04 -7.19 -9.70
N ASN A 345 -9.94 -6.27 -8.75
CA ASN A 345 -10.53 -4.93 -8.88
C ASN A 345 -9.84 -4.11 -9.96
N GLU A 346 -8.52 -4.10 -10.05
CA GLU A 346 -7.80 -3.43 -11.14
C GLU A 346 -8.23 -3.95 -12.51
N SER A 347 -8.45 -5.27 -12.63
CA SER A 347 -8.90 -5.89 -13.88
C SER A 347 -10.33 -5.49 -14.25
N ILE A 348 -11.24 -5.47 -13.26
CA ILE A 348 -12.64 -5.07 -13.46
C ILE A 348 -12.75 -3.58 -13.77
N ASN A 349 -11.98 -2.73 -13.08
CA ASN A 349 -12.07 -1.27 -13.26
C ASN A 349 -11.65 -0.82 -14.67
N ARG A 350 -10.80 -1.59 -15.36
CA ARG A 350 -10.45 -1.35 -16.79
C ARG A 350 -11.66 -1.43 -17.72
N LEU A 351 -12.76 -2.05 -17.30
CA LEU A 351 -14.01 -2.08 -18.06
C LEU A 351 -14.77 -0.74 -18.02
N GLY A 352 -14.38 0.21 -17.16
CA GLY A 352 -15.01 1.53 -17.09
C GLY A 352 -16.46 1.51 -16.57
N LEU A 353 -16.80 0.52 -15.73
CA LEU A 353 -18.16 0.35 -15.19
C LEU A 353 -18.54 1.44 -14.17
N VAL A 354 -17.55 2.06 -13.53
CA VAL A 354 -17.74 3.19 -12.61
C VAL A 354 -17.25 4.45 -13.31
N PRO A 355 -18.12 5.44 -13.55
CA PRO A 355 -17.71 6.75 -14.05
C PRO A 355 -16.59 7.37 -13.20
N ASN A 356 -15.59 7.96 -13.86
CA ASN A 356 -14.58 8.77 -13.18
C ASN A 356 -15.29 9.98 -12.53
N GLY A 357 -15.26 10.08 -11.19
CA GLY A 357 -15.84 11.20 -10.44
C GLY A 357 -17.16 10.90 -9.70
N LEU A 358 -17.47 9.62 -9.45
CA LEU A 358 -18.44 9.19 -8.44
C LEU A 358 -17.77 8.79 -7.13
#